data_AF-W4VB65-F1
#
_entry.id   AF-W4VB65-F1
#
_cell.length_a   1.000
_cell.length_b   1.000
_cell.length_c   1.000
_cell.angle_alpha   90.00
_cell.angle_beta   90.00
_cell.angle_gamma   90.00
#
_symmetry.space_group_name_H-M   'P 1'
#
loop_
_entity.id
_entity.type
_entity.pdbx_description
1 polymer ?
#
loop_
_entity_poly.entity_id
_entity_poly.type
_entity_poly.pdbx_seq_one_letter_code
_entity_poly.pdbx_strand_id
1 'polypeptide(L)'
;MGMRKKYLGFLLCALTFIVNIIPVSALEPLRYGDLNSDGKVNSTDLTLMNRYILKSYTDINLIRADLNGDGKINSSDYSLLKRYLMRLIDVLPVEITPEPTPSPTPTPTPTAVDEEAWKNNTGTIELGDTIKVSGEGISVNGSVVTITAGGDHMVTGTLNNGMIYVDTTDRVKLRLSGVNIKNPNGPAIYFYNVDKGFITIEKGTVNYLSDGATYTDKEAKAALFSNDDLELKGKGTLYVTGNYKHGIASDDDLIIENGDIYVTAVTDGLHANSGIKIKGGNITVTAKSDAIESEKDFKMTDGTLTLTADDDAIHAEQDLVIDGGEINILKCYEGIESKTTITINGGKINLNSSEDGLNASNCIYINGGELYITSGYDAIDSNGSIYISGGYTLAFGGNFPEGGIDCDWNPLVITGGTLIAAGAPTALLRIQAHSARYFWAAERQTPLSAFKETEQK
;
A
#
# COMPACT_ATOMS: atom_id res chain seq x y z
N MET A 1 -49.27 -17.67 76.87
CA MET A 1 -50.57 -17.48 76.19
C MET A 1 -51.21 -16.21 76.75
N GLY A 2 -51.73 -15.28 75.95
CA GLY A 2 -52.05 -13.94 76.46
C GLY A 2 -53.24 -13.23 75.81
N MET A 3 -53.70 -12.16 76.47
CA MET A 3 -54.66 -11.16 76.00
C MET A 3 -54.10 -9.77 76.42
N ARG A 4 -53.98 -8.70 75.60
CA ARG A 4 -54.80 -8.01 74.58
C ARG A 4 -55.87 -7.05 75.13
N LYS A 5 -55.74 -5.77 74.73
CA LYS A 5 -56.77 -4.69 74.60
C LYS A 5 -57.18 -3.97 75.93
N LYS A 6 -57.55 -2.66 75.98
CA LYS A 6 -57.63 -1.54 74.98
C LYS A 6 -57.99 -0.17 75.64
N TYR A 7 -57.98 0.92 74.83
CA TYR A 7 -58.60 2.27 75.02
C TYR A 7 -57.87 3.23 75.99
N LEU A 8 -57.93 4.59 75.93
CA LEU A 8 -58.68 5.64 75.17
C LEU A 8 -57.80 6.94 75.15
N GLY A 9 -57.97 8.05 74.38
CA GLY A 9 -58.81 8.53 73.26
C GLY A 9 -58.77 10.09 73.14
N PHE A 10 -59.54 10.71 72.22
CA PHE A 10 -59.67 12.18 71.94
C PHE A 10 -58.40 12.92 71.39
N LEU A 11 -58.48 14.09 70.72
CA LEU A 11 -59.43 14.60 69.69
C LEU A 11 -58.74 15.74 68.88
N LEU A 12 -59.25 16.05 67.68
CA LEU A 12 -58.68 16.98 66.70
C LEU A 12 -59.09 18.46 66.91
N CYS A 13 -58.19 19.40 66.62
CA CYS A 13 -58.52 20.72 66.06
C CYS A 13 -57.48 21.06 64.97
N ALA A 14 -57.92 21.75 63.91
CA ALA A 14 -57.08 22.04 62.74
C ALA A 14 -57.22 23.50 62.28
N LEU A 15 -56.15 24.06 61.73
CA LEU A 15 -56.14 25.35 61.04
C LEU A 15 -55.37 25.17 59.73
N THR A 16 -55.99 25.49 58.60
CA THR A 16 -55.38 25.35 57.26
C THR A 16 -54.83 26.67 56.78
N PHE A 17 -53.59 26.65 56.28
CA PHE A 17 -52.91 27.81 55.71
C PHE A 17 -52.67 27.57 54.22
N ILE A 18 -53.24 28.40 53.35
CA ILE A 18 -53.10 28.26 51.89
C ILE A 18 -51.89 29.09 51.45
N VAL A 19 -50.87 28.42 50.92
CA VAL A 19 -49.70 29.06 50.30
C VAL A 19 -49.86 29.02 48.79
N ASN A 20 -49.86 30.19 48.14
CA ASN A 20 -49.78 30.28 46.68
C ASN A 20 -48.39 29.83 46.23
N ILE A 21 -48.31 28.67 45.58
CA ILE A 21 -47.09 28.20 44.92
C ILE A 21 -47.03 28.86 43.55
N ILE A 22 -46.10 29.80 43.36
CA ILE A 22 -45.69 30.22 42.02
C ILE A 22 -44.97 29.01 41.39
N PRO A 23 -45.36 28.55 40.18
CA PRO A 23 -44.63 27.49 39.51
C PRO A 23 -43.25 28.00 39.12
N VAL A 24 -42.22 27.61 39.89
CA VAL A 24 -40.84 27.72 39.45
C VAL A 24 -40.71 26.81 38.23
N SER A 25 -40.47 27.42 37.06
CA SER A 25 -40.15 26.66 35.86
C SER A 25 -38.99 25.75 36.17
N ALA A 26 -39.11 24.46 35.86
CA ALA A 26 -37.96 23.57 35.91
C ALA A 26 -36.88 24.14 35.00
N LEU A 27 -35.63 24.11 35.45
CA LEU A 27 -34.50 24.43 34.60
C LEU A 27 -34.41 23.30 33.56
N GLU A 28 -34.57 23.62 32.29
CA GLU A 28 -34.42 22.63 31.22
C GLU A 28 -33.04 21.94 31.32
N PRO A 29 -32.96 20.61 31.16
CA PRO A 29 -31.69 19.90 31.28
C PRO A 29 -30.59 20.51 30.42
N LEU A 30 -29.37 20.60 30.96
CA LEU A 30 -28.23 21.04 30.19
C LEU A 30 -27.91 19.99 29.13
N ARG A 31 -28.33 20.26 27.89
CA ARG A 31 -28.12 19.41 26.72
C ARG A 31 -26.96 19.99 25.89
N TYR A 32 -25.82 19.32 25.90
CA TYR A 32 -24.68 19.76 25.10
C TYR A 32 -24.96 19.54 23.61
N GLY A 33 -24.39 20.38 22.75
CA GLY A 33 -24.64 20.36 21.30
C GLY A 33 -25.96 21.00 20.83
N ASP A 34 -26.87 21.39 21.73
CA ASP A 34 -28.11 22.13 21.42
C ASP A 34 -27.83 23.65 21.54
N LEU A 35 -27.19 24.20 20.50
CA LEU A 35 -26.63 25.56 20.44
C LEU A 35 -27.72 26.61 20.20
N ASN A 36 -28.81 26.27 19.52
CA ASN A 36 -29.95 27.17 19.31
C ASN A 36 -30.97 27.16 20.47
N SER A 37 -30.89 26.18 21.37
CA SER A 37 -31.84 25.95 22.46
C SER A 37 -33.27 25.60 21.99
N ASP A 38 -33.41 24.92 20.84
CA ASP A 38 -34.68 24.36 20.35
C ASP A 38 -35.06 23.02 20.99
N GLY A 39 -34.15 22.45 21.79
CA GLY A 39 -34.32 21.19 22.52
C GLY A 39 -33.73 19.98 21.79
N LYS A 40 -33.15 20.13 20.60
CA LYS A 40 -32.61 19.04 19.77
C LYS A 40 -31.17 19.34 19.35
N VAL A 41 -30.29 18.35 19.46
CA VAL A 41 -28.97 18.37 18.84
C VAL A 41 -29.11 17.96 17.38
N ASN A 42 -28.90 18.87 16.44
CA ASN A 42 -29.14 18.64 15.02
C ASN A 42 -28.19 19.41 14.06
N SER A 43 -28.40 19.31 12.75
CA SER A 43 -27.56 19.95 11.74
C SER A 43 -27.62 21.49 11.78
N THR A 44 -28.67 22.06 12.39
CA THR A 44 -28.75 23.49 12.70
C THR A 44 -27.62 23.90 13.65
N ASP A 45 -27.40 23.16 14.72
CA ASP A 45 -26.37 23.44 15.72
C ASP A 45 -24.97 23.29 15.16
N LEU A 46 -24.74 22.27 14.33
CA LEU A 46 -23.47 22.10 13.61
C LEU A 46 -23.19 23.28 12.67
N THR A 47 -24.24 23.84 12.04
CA THR A 47 -24.14 25.05 11.21
C THR A 47 -23.84 26.29 12.05
N LEU A 48 -24.44 26.43 13.24
CA LEU A 48 -24.17 27.53 14.17
C LEU A 48 -22.76 27.45 14.75
N MET A 49 -22.29 26.27 15.15
CA MET A 49 -20.92 26.01 15.60
C MET A 49 -19.90 26.48 14.54
N ASN A 50 -20.10 26.07 13.28
CA ASN A 50 -19.23 26.50 12.17
C ASN A 50 -19.24 28.04 11.99
N ARG A 51 -20.43 28.66 11.98
CA ARG A 51 -20.57 30.12 11.85
C ARG A 51 -19.92 30.89 13.00
N TYR A 52 -19.93 30.33 14.21
CA TYR A 52 -19.28 30.89 15.39
C TYR A 52 -17.76 30.80 15.32
N ILE A 53 -17.21 29.63 14.96
CA ILE A 53 -15.76 29.44 14.75
C ILE A 53 -15.24 30.39 13.66
N LEU A 54 -16.01 30.57 12.58
CA LEU A 54 -15.73 31.53 11.50
C LEU A 54 -16.02 33.00 11.87
N LYS A 55 -16.43 33.29 13.11
CA LYS A 55 -16.75 34.64 13.65
C LYS A 55 -17.83 35.39 12.84
N SER A 56 -18.65 34.65 12.09
CA SER A 56 -19.73 35.17 11.24
C SER A 56 -21.07 35.29 11.97
N TYR A 57 -21.21 34.65 13.14
CA TYR A 57 -22.39 34.70 13.99
C TYR A 57 -21.97 34.40 15.44
N THR A 58 -22.33 35.24 16.41
CA THR A 58 -21.86 35.14 17.81
C THR A 58 -22.93 34.70 18.80
N ASP A 59 -24.18 34.59 18.35
CA ASP A 59 -25.38 34.43 19.19
C ASP A 59 -25.77 32.95 19.32
N ILE A 60 -24.94 32.19 20.05
CA ILE A 60 -25.13 30.75 20.33
C ILE A 60 -25.11 30.48 21.84
N ASN A 61 -25.67 29.35 22.27
CA ASN A 61 -25.58 28.92 23.67
C ASN A 61 -24.17 28.39 24.00
N LEU A 62 -23.27 29.30 24.39
CA LEU A 62 -21.85 29.02 24.67
C LEU A 62 -21.63 27.89 25.69
N ILE A 63 -22.50 27.77 26.71
CA ILE A 63 -22.40 26.75 27.77
C ILE A 63 -22.59 25.33 27.20
N ARG A 64 -23.28 25.21 26.05
CA ARG A 64 -23.55 23.94 25.37
C ARG A 64 -22.61 23.68 24.18
N ALA A 65 -21.64 24.55 23.94
CA ALA A 65 -20.79 24.54 22.75
C ALA A 65 -19.33 24.11 23.00
N ASP A 66 -18.90 24.09 24.26
CA ASP A 66 -17.70 23.35 24.69
C ASP A 66 -18.10 21.88 24.89
N LEU A 67 -17.59 20.99 24.03
CA LEU A 67 -17.99 19.58 23.96
C LEU A 67 -16.90 18.62 24.45
N ASN A 68 -15.69 19.12 24.71
CA ASN A 68 -14.59 18.35 25.30
C ASN A 68 -14.25 18.77 26.76
N GLY A 69 -14.79 19.90 27.24
CA GLY A 69 -14.51 20.47 28.55
C GLY A 69 -13.20 21.25 28.64
N ASP A 70 -12.58 21.66 27.51
CA ASP A 70 -11.27 22.32 27.50
C ASP A 70 -11.31 23.85 27.74
N GLY A 71 -12.52 24.42 27.86
CA GLY A 71 -12.77 25.83 28.10
C GLY A 71 -12.78 26.70 26.83
N LYS A 72 -12.76 26.09 25.64
CA LYS A 72 -12.70 26.80 24.34
C LYS A 72 -13.67 26.17 23.35
N ILE A 73 -14.38 27.01 22.60
CA ILE A 73 -15.27 26.58 21.51
C ILE A 73 -14.50 26.70 20.19
N ASN A 74 -14.15 25.56 19.58
CA ASN A 74 -13.19 25.47 18.50
C ASN A 74 -13.48 24.30 17.51
N SER A 75 -12.54 24.04 16.59
CA SER A 75 -12.66 22.96 15.59
C SER A 75 -12.80 21.56 16.20
N SER A 76 -12.35 21.36 17.45
CA SER A 76 -12.53 20.11 18.19
C SER A 76 -14.01 19.85 18.48
N ASP A 77 -14.73 20.86 18.96
CA ASP A 77 -16.16 20.79 19.30
C ASP A 77 -17.02 20.60 18.05
N TYR A 78 -16.69 21.30 16.96
CA TYR A 78 -17.30 21.06 15.66
C TYR A 78 -17.11 19.60 15.19
N SER A 79 -15.92 19.03 15.42
CA SER A 79 -15.62 17.64 15.07
C SER A 79 -16.38 16.64 15.94
N LEU A 80 -16.53 16.92 17.24
CA LEU A 80 -17.32 16.10 18.17
C LEU A 80 -18.82 16.16 17.84
N LEU A 81 -19.37 17.36 17.61
CA LEU A 81 -20.76 17.55 17.19
C LEU A 81 -21.04 16.84 15.86
N LYS A 82 -20.12 16.92 14.89
CA LYS A 82 -20.24 16.18 13.63
C LYS A 82 -20.22 14.66 13.86
N ARG A 83 -19.29 14.13 14.68
CA ARG A 83 -19.22 12.69 15.00
C ARG A 83 -20.47 12.19 15.72
N TYR A 84 -21.02 12.96 16.65
CA TYR A 84 -22.24 12.65 17.37
C TYR A 84 -23.45 12.58 16.43
N LEU A 85 -23.63 13.59 15.57
CA LEU A 85 -24.69 13.60 14.54
C LEU A 85 -24.54 12.47 13.50
N MET A 86 -23.32 11.99 13.26
CA MET A 86 -23.03 10.82 12.41
C MET A 86 -23.11 9.47 13.15
N ARG A 87 -23.41 9.45 14.47
CA ARG A 87 -23.38 8.26 15.34
C ARG A 87 -22.03 7.52 15.35
N LEU A 88 -20.94 8.26 15.21
CA LEU A 88 -19.57 7.76 15.43
C LEU A 88 -19.17 7.83 16.92
N ILE A 89 -19.96 8.54 17.73
CA ILE A 89 -19.95 8.53 19.21
C ILE A 89 -21.39 8.66 19.70
N ASP A 90 -21.76 7.93 20.76
CA ASP A 90 -23.13 7.95 21.33
C ASP A 90 -23.31 9.00 22.45
N VAL A 91 -22.22 9.52 23.01
CA VAL A 91 -22.18 10.46 24.13
C VAL A 91 -21.12 11.53 23.84
N LEU A 92 -21.38 12.79 24.23
CA LEU A 92 -20.40 13.88 24.08
C LEU A 92 -19.39 13.84 25.26
N PRO A 93 -18.07 14.02 25.05
CA PRO A 93 -17.08 13.86 26.13
C PRO A 93 -17.34 14.70 27.38
N VAL A 94 -17.87 15.91 27.23
CA VAL A 94 -18.27 16.81 28.34
C VAL A 94 -19.45 16.28 29.18
N GLU A 95 -20.23 15.31 28.69
CA GLU A 95 -21.33 14.67 29.42
C GLU A 95 -20.84 13.54 30.37
N ILE A 96 -19.56 13.17 30.28
CA ILE A 96 -18.94 12.14 31.13
C ILE A 96 -18.58 12.76 32.49
N THR A 97 -19.47 12.62 33.47
CA THR A 97 -19.17 13.03 34.84
C THR A 97 -18.08 12.15 35.46
N PRO A 98 -17.11 12.74 36.21
CA PRO A 98 -16.09 11.95 36.89
C PRO A 98 -16.72 11.18 38.07
N GLU A 99 -16.84 9.86 37.91
CA GLU A 99 -17.18 8.96 39.02
C GLU A 99 -16.13 9.11 40.15
N PRO A 100 -16.53 9.12 41.44
CA PRO A 100 -15.61 9.36 42.55
C PRO A 100 -14.46 8.34 42.53
N THR A 101 -13.25 8.85 42.25
CA THR A 101 -12.08 8.03 41.95
C THR A 101 -11.80 7.05 43.08
N PRO A 102 -11.86 5.72 42.85
CA PRO A 102 -11.36 4.77 43.83
C PRO A 102 -9.88 5.06 44.07
N SER A 103 -9.44 5.03 45.33
CA SER A 103 -8.02 5.13 45.70
C SER A 103 -7.21 4.23 44.76
N PRO A 104 -6.11 4.71 44.15
CA PRO A 104 -5.50 4.05 43.00
C PRO A 104 -4.97 2.66 43.32
N THR A 105 -5.84 1.66 43.14
CA THR A 105 -5.48 0.42 42.45
C THR A 105 -4.65 0.87 41.25
N PRO A 106 -3.41 0.37 41.07
CA PRO A 106 -2.64 0.76 39.91
C PRO A 106 -3.46 0.39 38.67
N THR A 107 -3.88 1.41 37.91
CA THR A 107 -4.25 1.20 36.51
C THR A 107 -3.11 0.38 35.94
N PRO A 108 -3.35 -0.85 35.42
CA PRO A 108 -2.29 -1.56 34.76
C PRO A 108 -1.79 -0.62 33.66
N THR A 109 -0.53 -0.20 33.76
CA THR A 109 0.16 0.43 32.62
C THR A 109 -0.17 -0.45 31.43
N PRO A 110 -0.82 0.07 30.37
CA PRO A 110 -1.28 -0.78 29.28
C PRO A 110 -0.07 -1.58 28.83
N THR A 111 -0.12 -2.90 29.08
CA THR A 111 1.06 -3.75 28.98
C THR A 111 1.60 -3.52 27.59
N ALA A 112 2.84 -3.03 27.49
CA ALA A 112 3.42 -2.67 26.20
C ALA A 112 3.24 -3.89 25.29
N VAL A 113 2.36 -3.75 24.30
CA VAL A 113 2.06 -4.83 23.38
C VAL A 113 3.34 -5.01 22.62
N ASP A 114 4.04 -6.10 22.92
CA ASP A 114 5.23 -6.49 22.20
C ASP A 114 4.76 -6.87 20.79
N GLU A 115 4.83 -5.90 19.87
CA GLU A 115 4.49 -6.05 18.45
C GLU A 115 5.33 -7.13 17.75
N GLU A 116 6.31 -7.70 18.46
CA GLU A 116 7.20 -8.76 18.03
C GLU A 116 6.99 -10.06 18.82
N ALA A 117 6.02 -10.11 19.74
CA ALA A 117 5.69 -11.27 20.57
C ALA A 117 5.33 -12.51 19.73
N TRP A 118 4.73 -12.31 18.57
CA TRP A 118 4.43 -13.35 17.58
C TRP A 118 5.66 -14.20 17.22
N LYS A 119 6.86 -13.61 17.20
CA LYS A 119 8.12 -14.33 16.93
C LYS A 119 8.45 -15.40 17.98
N ASN A 120 7.85 -15.33 19.17
CA ASN A 120 8.01 -16.35 20.21
C ASN A 120 7.18 -17.62 19.94
N ASN A 121 6.10 -17.54 19.15
CA ASN A 121 5.37 -18.72 18.66
C ASN A 121 6.14 -19.37 17.50
N THR A 122 7.27 -20.02 17.82
CA THR A 122 8.04 -20.77 16.82
C THR A 122 7.38 -22.11 16.54
N GLY A 123 7.19 -22.44 15.26
CA GLY A 123 6.54 -23.69 14.85
C GLY A 123 7.27 -24.46 13.75
N THR A 124 6.75 -25.63 13.41
CA THR A 124 7.23 -26.49 12.32
C THR A 124 6.06 -27.04 11.52
N ILE A 125 6.16 -27.03 10.19
CA ILE A 125 5.21 -27.62 9.26
C ILE A 125 6.00 -28.59 8.36
N GLU A 126 5.91 -29.89 8.66
CA GLU A 126 6.49 -30.96 7.86
C GLU A 126 5.45 -31.48 6.86
N LEU A 127 5.64 -31.17 5.58
CA LEU A 127 4.71 -31.49 4.49
C LEU A 127 5.00 -32.87 3.88
N GLY A 128 3.93 -33.63 3.61
CA GLY A 128 3.99 -34.95 2.98
C GLY A 128 2.63 -35.65 3.03
N ASP A 129 2.61 -36.96 2.75
CA ASP A 129 1.38 -37.79 2.79
C ASP A 129 0.65 -37.75 4.15
N THR A 130 1.41 -37.53 5.23
CA THR A 130 0.91 -37.18 6.56
C THR A 130 1.64 -35.93 7.03
N ILE A 131 0.97 -34.79 6.97
CA ILE A 131 1.51 -33.50 7.45
C ILE A 131 1.67 -33.55 8.97
N LYS A 132 2.81 -33.06 9.49
CA LYS A 132 3.01 -32.85 10.93
C LYS A 132 3.17 -31.37 11.24
N VAL A 133 2.54 -30.90 12.31
CA VAL A 133 2.58 -29.49 12.73
C VAL A 133 2.96 -29.34 14.20
N SER A 134 3.65 -28.24 14.52
CA SER A 134 3.88 -27.75 15.88
C SER A 134 3.91 -26.22 15.90
N GLY A 135 3.55 -25.62 17.03
CA GLY A 135 3.28 -24.18 17.16
C GLY A 135 1.82 -23.94 17.56
N GLU A 136 1.53 -22.78 18.16
CA GLU A 136 0.17 -22.35 18.47
C GLU A 136 -0.55 -21.87 17.20
N GLY A 137 -1.86 -22.07 17.12
CA GLY A 137 -2.70 -21.67 15.97
C GLY A 137 -2.57 -22.55 14.71
N ILE A 138 -1.65 -23.53 14.65
CA ILE A 138 -1.49 -24.38 13.46
C ILE A 138 -2.36 -25.65 13.54
N SER A 139 -3.12 -25.91 12.48
CA SER A 139 -3.96 -27.10 12.32
C SER A 139 -3.86 -27.67 10.90
N VAL A 140 -4.38 -28.89 10.69
CA VAL A 140 -4.38 -29.58 9.39
C VAL A 140 -5.76 -30.17 9.12
N ASN A 141 -6.29 -29.95 7.92
CA ASN A 141 -7.50 -30.59 7.41
C ASN A 141 -7.25 -31.15 6.01
N GLY A 142 -7.16 -32.47 5.90
CA GLY A 142 -6.74 -33.14 4.66
C GLY A 142 -5.31 -32.73 4.28
N SER A 143 -5.17 -32.02 3.16
CA SER A 143 -3.90 -31.45 2.68
C SER A 143 -3.82 -29.92 2.79
N VAL A 144 -4.75 -29.28 3.52
CA VAL A 144 -4.67 -27.86 3.86
C VAL A 144 -4.09 -27.71 5.26
N VAL A 145 -3.06 -26.88 5.40
CA VAL A 145 -2.54 -26.41 6.69
C VAL A 145 -3.15 -25.04 6.96
N THR A 146 -3.74 -24.85 8.13
CA THR A 146 -4.40 -23.60 8.52
C THR A 146 -3.71 -23.01 9.75
N ILE A 147 -3.32 -21.73 9.67
CA ILE A 147 -2.63 -20.98 10.72
C ILE A 147 -3.53 -19.83 11.17
N THR A 148 -3.90 -19.81 12.46
CA THR A 148 -4.84 -18.81 13.03
C THR A 148 -4.27 -17.96 14.17
N ALA A 149 -2.95 -17.98 14.37
CA ALA A 149 -2.25 -17.16 15.35
C ALA A 149 -0.90 -16.70 14.79
N GLY A 150 -0.39 -15.56 15.25
CA GLY A 150 0.91 -15.03 14.85
C GLY A 150 2.06 -15.97 15.20
N GLY A 151 3.09 -16.03 14.35
CA GLY A 151 4.14 -17.02 14.54
C GLY A 151 5.31 -16.99 13.55
N ASP A 152 6.39 -17.66 13.93
CA ASP A 152 7.61 -17.81 13.11
C ASP A 152 7.88 -19.30 12.84
N HIS A 153 7.33 -19.81 11.73
CA HIS A 153 7.22 -21.24 11.47
C HIS A 153 8.17 -21.72 10.38
N MET A 154 8.87 -22.82 10.64
CA MET A 154 9.70 -23.51 9.65
C MET A 154 8.84 -24.46 8.80
N VAL A 155 8.95 -24.39 7.48
CA VAL A 155 8.21 -25.21 6.52
C VAL A 155 9.19 -26.07 5.72
N THR A 156 8.93 -27.37 5.61
CA THR A 156 9.77 -28.33 4.87
C THR A 156 8.91 -29.37 4.15
N GLY A 157 9.42 -29.98 3.07
CA GLY A 157 8.77 -31.14 2.42
C GLY A 157 7.80 -30.77 1.30
N THR A 158 6.92 -31.71 0.92
CA THR A 158 6.18 -31.66 -0.36
C THR A 158 4.68 -31.85 -0.17
N LEU A 159 3.86 -31.02 -0.83
CA LEU A 159 2.45 -31.28 -1.14
C LEU A 159 2.24 -31.31 -2.65
N ASN A 160 1.71 -32.42 -3.18
CA ASN A 160 1.36 -32.54 -4.60
C ASN A 160 -0.05 -32.01 -4.93
N ASN A 161 -0.89 -31.82 -3.91
CA ASN A 161 -2.23 -31.23 -3.98
C ASN A 161 -2.62 -30.74 -2.58
N GLY A 162 -2.31 -29.49 -2.24
CA GLY A 162 -2.59 -28.90 -0.94
C GLY A 162 -2.03 -27.49 -0.79
N MET A 163 -2.33 -26.83 0.33
CA MET A 163 -2.15 -25.38 0.53
C MET A 163 -1.73 -25.06 1.96
N ILE A 164 -0.94 -23.99 2.16
CA ILE A 164 -0.84 -23.31 3.45
C ILE A 164 -1.73 -22.07 3.41
N TYR A 165 -2.64 -21.97 4.39
CA TYR A 165 -3.65 -20.93 4.51
C TYR A 165 -3.48 -20.22 5.86
N VAL A 166 -3.39 -18.89 5.84
CA VAL A 166 -3.21 -18.06 7.03
C VAL A 166 -4.42 -17.13 7.17
N ASP A 167 -5.07 -17.18 8.34
CA ASP A 167 -6.23 -16.36 8.69
C ASP A 167 -6.14 -15.95 10.16
N THR A 168 -5.50 -14.81 10.42
CA THR A 168 -5.25 -14.27 11.75
C THR A 168 -5.04 -12.75 11.68
N THR A 169 -5.24 -12.03 12.77
CA THR A 169 -4.96 -10.57 12.82
C THR A 169 -3.51 -10.26 13.25
N ASP A 170 -2.67 -11.27 13.37
CA ASP A 170 -1.27 -11.16 13.80
C ASP A 170 -0.30 -11.24 12.61
N ARG A 171 1.00 -11.05 12.86
CA ARG A 171 2.09 -11.28 11.88
C ARG A 171 2.46 -12.76 11.80
N VAL A 172 2.64 -13.29 10.58
CA VAL A 172 3.03 -14.69 10.35
C VAL A 172 4.20 -14.78 9.38
N LYS A 173 5.25 -15.51 9.78
CA LYS A 173 6.41 -15.83 8.94
C LYS A 173 6.50 -17.31 8.64
N LEU A 174 6.68 -17.62 7.35
CA LEU A 174 7.00 -18.94 6.84
C LEU A 174 8.46 -18.97 6.37
N ARG A 175 9.31 -19.70 7.10
CA ARG A 175 10.68 -20.04 6.69
C ARG A 175 10.63 -21.25 5.77
N LEU A 176 10.80 -21.05 4.46
CA LEU A 176 10.72 -22.12 3.46
C LEU A 176 12.09 -22.79 3.33
N SER A 177 12.18 -24.07 3.72
CA SER A 177 13.41 -24.86 3.76
C SER A 177 13.26 -26.20 3.01
N GLY A 178 13.32 -26.16 1.68
CA GLY A 178 13.17 -27.34 0.84
C GLY A 178 11.69 -27.71 0.65
N VAL A 179 10.87 -26.69 0.37
CA VAL A 179 9.41 -26.79 0.21
C VAL A 179 9.04 -27.03 -1.25
N ASN A 180 8.05 -27.88 -1.51
CA ASN A 180 7.45 -28.05 -2.84
C ASN A 180 5.93 -28.18 -2.71
N ILE A 181 5.20 -27.09 -2.87
CA ILE A 181 3.73 -27.07 -2.73
C ILE A 181 3.10 -26.87 -4.10
N LYS A 182 2.14 -27.75 -4.42
CA LYS A 182 1.25 -27.65 -5.56
C LYS A 182 -0.20 -27.67 -5.12
N ASN A 183 -1.00 -26.72 -5.57
CA ASN A 183 -2.46 -26.71 -5.38
C ASN A 183 -3.18 -26.58 -6.73
N PRO A 184 -3.64 -27.68 -7.34
CA PRO A 184 -4.36 -27.64 -8.62
C PRO A 184 -5.67 -26.82 -8.65
N ASN A 185 -6.16 -26.30 -7.51
CA ASN A 185 -7.49 -25.66 -7.39
C ASN A 185 -7.48 -24.32 -6.62
N GLY A 186 -6.31 -23.72 -6.38
CA GLY A 186 -6.11 -22.50 -5.58
C GLY A 186 -4.62 -22.15 -5.40
N PRO A 187 -4.26 -21.18 -4.55
CA PRO A 187 -2.86 -20.84 -4.23
C PRO A 187 -2.08 -21.99 -3.58
N ALA A 188 -0.75 -21.98 -3.71
CA ALA A 188 0.14 -22.84 -2.92
C ALA A 188 0.27 -22.31 -1.48
N ILE A 189 0.41 -20.99 -1.33
CA ILE A 189 0.38 -20.28 -0.04
C ILE A 189 -0.57 -19.09 -0.19
N TYR A 190 -1.51 -18.96 0.75
CA TYR A 190 -2.50 -17.88 0.81
C TYR A 190 -2.51 -17.27 2.21
N PHE A 191 -2.15 -15.99 2.32
CA PHE A 191 -2.48 -15.18 3.49
C PHE A 191 -3.84 -14.53 3.21
N TYR A 192 -4.91 -15.09 3.78
CA TYR A 192 -6.27 -14.57 3.63
C TYR A 192 -6.54 -13.34 4.52
N ASN A 193 -5.83 -13.28 5.65
CA ASN A 193 -5.93 -12.24 6.67
C ASN A 193 -4.66 -12.37 7.54
N VAL A 194 -3.87 -11.30 7.64
CA VAL A 194 -2.60 -11.22 8.39
C VAL A 194 -2.23 -9.74 8.63
N ASP A 195 -1.67 -9.33 9.78
CA ASP A 195 -1.14 -7.95 9.93
C ASP A 195 0.03 -7.70 8.96
N LYS A 196 0.83 -8.75 8.73
CA LYS A 196 1.81 -8.83 7.66
C LYS A 196 2.28 -10.27 7.42
N GLY A 197 2.26 -10.70 6.17
CA GLY A 197 2.84 -11.96 5.71
C GLY A 197 4.34 -11.84 5.48
N PHE A 198 5.12 -12.81 5.94
CA PHE A 198 6.56 -12.88 5.68
C PHE A 198 6.97 -14.23 5.11
N ILE A 199 7.68 -14.23 3.99
CA ILE A 199 8.38 -15.40 3.44
C ILE A 199 9.88 -15.24 3.67
N THR A 200 10.52 -16.27 4.25
CA THR A 200 11.97 -16.33 4.41
C THR A 200 12.53 -17.56 3.71
N ILE A 201 13.27 -17.38 2.62
CA ILE A 201 13.82 -18.46 1.80
C ILE A 201 15.15 -18.92 2.43
N GLU A 202 15.14 -20.10 3.06
CA GLU A 202 16.24 -20.54 3.92
C GLU A 202 17.53 -20.87 3.16
N LYS A 203 18.67 -20.56 3.79
CA LYS A 203 19.96 -20.49 3.09
C LYS A 203 20.36 -21.83 2.45
N GLY A 204 20.61 -21.81 1.14
CA GLY A 204 21.04 -22.99 0.40
C GLY A 204 19.95 -24.05 0.19
N THR A 205 18.68 -23.69 0.43
CA THR A 205 17.52 -24.51 0.08
C THR A 205 16.94 -24.07 -1.26
N VAL A 206 16.20 -24.96 -1.92
CA VAL A 206 15.46 -24.65 -3.15
C VAL A 206 13.99 -24.97 -2.91
N ASN A 207 13.12 -24.03 -3.23
CA ASN A 207 11.70 -24.07 -2.89
C ASN A 207 10.85 -23.86 -4.14
N TYR A 208 9.68 -24.51 -4.20
CA TYR A 208 8.77 -24.50 -5.34
C TYR A 208 7.34 -24.25 -4.87
N LEU A 209 6.66 -23.28 -5.48
CA LEU A 209 5.25 -22.98 -5.28
C LEU A 209 4.54 -23.00 -6.65
N SER A 210 3.42 -23.72 -6.74
CA SER A 210 2.57 -23.73 -7.94
C SER A 210 1.10 -23.82 -7.55
N ASP A 211 0.28 -22.99 -8.17
CA ASP A 211 -1.16 -23.17 -8.17
C ASP A 211 -1.59 -24.15 -9.30
N GLY A 212 -2.86 -24.07 -9.71
CA GLY A 212 -3.40 -24.67 -10.92
C GLY A 212 -4.29 -23.67 -11.67
N ALA A 213 -4.59 -23.97 -12.94
CA ALA A 213 -5.17 -23.01 -13.88
C ALA A 213 -6.62 -22.54 -13.60
N THR A 214 -7.26 -23.02 -12.53
CA THR A 214 -8.60 -22.60 -12.12
C THR A 214 -8.75 -22.64 -10.61
N TYR A 215 -9.05 -21.52 -9.96
CA TYR A 215 -9.29 -21.51 -8.51
C TYR A 215 -10.76 -21.80 -8.17
N THR A 216 -11.01 -22.39 -7.00
CA THR A 216 -12.35 -22.53 -6.41
C THR A 216 -12.79 -21.22 -5.73
N ASP A 217 -11.89 -20.63 -4.94
CA ASP A 217 -12.02 -19.23 -4.49
C ASP A 217 -11.84 -18.27 -5.69
N LYS A 218 -12.43 -17.08 -5.61
CA LYS A 218 -12.33 -16.00 -6.59
C LYS A 218 -11.72 -14.72 -6.06
N GLU A 219 -11.58 -14.58 -4.74
CA GLU A 219 -10.80 -13.50 -4.14
C GLU A 219 -9.30 -13.78 -4.33
N ALA A 220 -8.87 -15.04 -4.20
CA ALA A 220 -7.49 -15.46 -4.41
C ALA A 220 -6.97 -15.24 -5.85
N LYS A 221 -5.78 -14.62 -5.99
CA LYS A 221 -5.26 -14.17 -7.30
C LYS A 221 -3.92 -14.79 -7.75
N ALA A 222 -3.09 -15.34 -6.87
CA ALA A 222 -1.73 -15.78 -7.23
C ALA A 222 -1.27 -17.07 -6.53
N ALA A 223 -0.21 -17.70 -7.06
CA ALA A 223 0.33 -18.95 -6.50
C ALA A 223 0.97 -18.77 -5.11
N LEU A 224 1.57 -17.59 -4.88
CA LEU A 224 1.82 -17.03 -3.56
C LEU A 224 0.99 -15.74 -3.47
N PHE A 225 -0.04 -15.72 -2.63
CA PHE A 225 -0.98 -14.60 -2.54
C PHE A 225 -1.20 -14.13 -1.10
N SER A 226 -1.48 -12.84 -0.94
CA SER A 226 -1.78 -12.18 0.33
C SER A 226 -2.88 -11.13 0.14
N ASN A 227 -3.87 -11.09 1.02
CA ASN A 227 -4.86 -10.00 1.06
C ASN A 227 -4.30 -8.74 1.77
N ASP A 228 -3.17 -8.88 2.47
CA ASP A 228 -2.50 -7.85 3.25
C ASP A 228 -1.00 -7.78 2.88
N ASP A 229 -0.24 -6.86 3.49
CA ASP A 229 1.21 -6.65 3.31
C ASP A 229 2.05 -7.95 3.21
N LEU A 230 2.89 -8.10 2.17
CA LEU A 230 3.70 -9.31 1.93
C LEU A 230 5.19 -9.00 1.75
N GLU A 231 6.05 -9.60 2.58
CA GLU A 231 7.51 -9.39 2.54
C GLU A 231 8.30 -10.68 2.25
N LEU A 232 9.10 -10.67 1.18
CA LEU A 232 10.02 -11.75 0.79
C LEU A 232 11.46 -11.39 1.13
N LYS A 233 12.19 -12.32 1.76
CA LYS A 233 13.65 -12.24 1.95
C LYS A 233 14.30 -13.62 1.95
N GLY A 234 15.62 -13.73 1.75
CA GLY A 234 16.30 -15.01 1.92
C GLY A 234 17.66 -15.15 1.23
N LYS A 235 18.24 -16.34 1.40
CA LYS A 235 19.52 -16.76 0.77
C LYS A 235 19.47 -18.20 0.25
N GLY A 236 18.27 -18.68 -0.02
CA GLY A 236 17.99 -19.84 -0.86
C GLY A 236 17.21 -19.40 -2.09
N THR A 237 16.83 -20.38 -2.90
CA THR A 237 16.10 -20.17 -4.16
C THR A 237 14.61 -20.42 -3.98
N LEU A 238 13.78 -19.61 -4.64
CA LEU A 238 12.33 -19.77 -4.72
C LEU A 238 11.88 -19.72 -6.18
N TYR A 239 11.21 -20.78 -6.63
CA TYR A 239 10.51 -20.85 -7.91
C TYR A 239 9.00 -20.75 -7.67
N VAL A 240 8.32 -19.86 -8.40
CA VAL A 240 6.87 -19.67 -8.33
C VAL A 240 6.26 -19.79 -9.73
N THR A 241 5.23 -20.62 -9.89
CA THR A 241 4.46 -20.76 -11.12
C THR A 241 3.00 -20.37 -10.87
N GLY A 242 2.59 -19.21 -11.39
CA GLY A 242 1.20 -18.77 -11.48
C GLY A 242 0.57 -19.28 -12.78
N ASN A 243 -0.42 -20.16 -12.66
CA ASN A 243 -1.12 -20.81 -13.75
C ASN A 243 -2.58 -20.30 -13.88
N TYR A 244 -3.13 -19.62 -12.86
CA TYR A 244 -4.46 -19.01 -12.92
C TYR A 244 -4.43 -17.54 -13.35
N LYS A 245 -3.55 -16.74 -12.73
CA LYS A 245 -3.27 -15.33 -13.05
C LYS A 245 -1.79 -15.02 -12.74
N HIS A 246 -1.54 -14.25 -11.68
CA HIS A 246 -0.23 -13.72 -11.31
C HIS A 246 0.65 -14.77 -10.62
N GLY A 247 1.96 -14.57 -10.64
CA GLY A 247 2.92 -15.44 -9.96
C GLY A 247 2.93 -15.22 -8.44
N ILE A 248 3.28 -14.00 -8.02
CA ILE A 248 3.26 -13.53 -6.64
C ILE A 248 2.42 -12.25 -6.58
N ALA A 249 1.45 -12.17 -5.68
CA ALA A 249 0.65 -10.95 -5.51
C ALA A 249 0.29 -10.61 -4.07
N SER A 250 0.01 -9.33 -3.84
CA SER A 250 -0.50 -8.75 -2.58
C SER A 250 -1.63 -7.76 -2.89
N ASP A 251 -2.67 -7.72 -2.07
CA ASP A 251 -3.69 -6.66 -2.15
C ASP A 251 -3.26 -5.37 -1.41
N ASP A 252 -2.18 -5.42 -0.63
CA ASP A 252 -1.44 -4.28 -0.09
C ASP A 252 0.02 -4.28 -0.62
N ASP A 253 1.05 -3.84 0.12
CA ASP A 253 2.40 -3.71 -0.45
C ASP A 253 3.09 -5.07 -0.64
N LEU A 254 3.84 -5.21 -1.74
CA LEU A 254 4.74 -6.34 -1.99
C LEU A 254 6.19 -5.87 -1.86
N ILE A 255 6.88 -6.37 -0.83
CA ILE A 255 8.26 -5.96 -0.48
C ILE A 255 9.21 -7.13 -0.72
N ILE A 256 10.28 -6.90 -1.50
CA ILE A 256 11.35 -7.88 -1.70
C ILE A 256 12.66 -7.29 -1.17
N GLU A 257 13.13 -7.79 -0.04
CA GLU A 257 14.40 -7.37 0.58
C GLU A 257 15.61 -8.01 -0.13
N ASN A 258 15.49 -9.29 -0.52
CA ASN A 258 16.52 -10.11 -1.19
C ASN A 258 16.02 -11.55 -1.46
N GLY A 259 16.75 -12.28 -2.30
CA GLY A 259 16.54 -13.71 -2.56
C GLY A 259 16.99 -14.07 -3.97
N ASP A 260 17.06 -15.36 -4.30
CA ASP A 260 17.14 -15.83 -5.68
C ASP A 260 15.72 -16.29 -6.09
N ILE A 261 14.97 -15.41 -6.77
CA ILE A 261 13.53 -15.56 -6.98
C ILE A 261 13.25 -15.69 -8.49
N TYR A 262 12.51 -16.73 -8.87
CA TYR A 262 12.19 -17.07 -10.25
C TYR A 262 10.68 -17.22 -10.40
N VAL A 263 10.05 -16.40 -11.23
CA VAL A 263 8.59 -16.36 -11.37
C VAL A 263 8.16 -16.56 -12.82
N THR A 264 7.18 -17.43 -13.04
CA THR A 264 6.47 -17.58 -14.31
C THR A 264 4.98 -17.40 -14.07
N ALA A 265 4.31 -16.57 -14.87
CA ALA A 265 2.89 -16.24 -14.70
C ALA A 265 2.09 -16.34 -16.02
N VAL A 266 0.75 -16.47 -15.90
CA VAL A 266 -0.19 -16.42 -17.04
C VAL A 266 -0.94 -15.10 -17.18
N THR A 267 -0.88 -14.26 -16.15
CA THR A 267 -0.88 -12.80 -16.32
C THR A 267 0.47 -12.28 -15.83
N ASP A 268 0.55 -11.71 -14.64
CA ASP A 268 1.62 -10.80 -14.22
C ASP A 268 2.60 -11.48 -13.28
N GLY A 269 3.89 -11.16 -13.37
CA GLY A 269 4.91 -11.83 -12.58
C GLY A 269 4.80 -11.51 -11.08
N LEU A 270 4.99 -10.22 -10.77
CA LEU A 270 4.79 -9.63 -9.45
C LEU A 270 3.67 -8.59 -9.59
N HIS A 271 2.62 -8.68 -8.78
CA HIS A 271 1.48 -7.77 -8.82
C HIS A 271 1.17 -7.21 -7.43
N ALA A 272 0.79 -5.93 -7.32
CA ALA A 272 0.28 -5.37 -6.07
C ALA A 272 -0.78 -4.29 -6.29
N ASN A 273 -1.91 -4.37 -5.57
CA ASN A 273 -2.90 -3.29 -5.51
C ASN A 273 -2.40 -2.10 -4.64
N SER A 274 -1.14 -2.16 -4.20
CA SER A 274 -0.42 -1.09 -3.52
C SER A 274 0.96 -0.86 -4.16
N GLY A 275 2.01 -0.60 -3.38
CA GLY A 275 3.35 -0.32 -3.89
C GLY A 275 4.27 -1.54 -3.89
N ILE A 276 4.96 -1.78 -5.00
CA ILE A 276 6.03 -2.77 -5.09
C ILE A 276 7.38 -2.15 -4.69
N LYS A 277 8.07 -2.77 -3.73
CA LYS A 277 9.33 -2.25 -3.14
C LYS A 277 10.45 -3.30 -3.21
N ILE A 278 11.34 -3.16 -4.19
CA ILE A 278 12.49 -4.03 -4.40
C ILE A 278 13.76 -3.37 -3.83
N LYS A 279 14.40 -4.04 -2.87
CA LYS A 279 15.60 -3.53 -2.17
C LYS A 279 16.86 -4.37 -2.43
N GLY A 280 16.74 -5.49 -3.12
CA GLY A 280 17.85 -6.38 -3.45
C GLY A 280 17.40 -7.76 -3.92
N GLY A 281 18.38 -8.62 -4.20
CA GLY A 281 18.18 -9.99 -4.68
C GLY A 281 18.43 -10.16 -6.17
N ASN A 282 18.32 -11.39 -6.66
CA ASN A 282 18.36 -11.75 -8.08
C ASN A 282 16.95 -12.25 -8.45
N ILE A 283 16.22 -11.48 -9.24
CA ILE A 283 14.81 -11.72 -9.54
C ILE A 283 14.67 -11.92 -11.06
N THR A 284 14.20 -13.09 -11.46
CA THR A 284 13.93 -13.42 -12.87
C THR A 284 12.45 -13.65 -13.06
N VAL A 285 11.85 -12.97 -14.04
CA VAL A 285 10.40 -13.02 -14.28
C VAL A 285 10.10 -13.33 -15.74
N THR A 286 9.10 -14.18 -15.99
CA THR A 286 8.50 -14.40 -17.31
C THR A 286 6.98 -14.38 -17.22
N ALA A 287 6.37 -13.32 -17.73
CA ALA A 287 4.93 -13.05 -17.65
C ALA A 287 4.21 -13.22 -19.00
N LYS A 288 2.88 -13.12 -18.95
CA LYS A 288 1.97 -13.09 -20.11
C LYS A 288 1.06 -11.88 -20.19
N SER A 289 1.10 -11.07 -19.14
CA SER A 289 0.81 -9.64 -19.14
C SER A 289 2.13 -9.00 -18.64
N ASP A 290 2.15 -8.30 -17.51
CA ASP A 290 3.32 -7.55 -17.06
C ASP A 290 4.34 -8.39 -16.27
N ALA A 291 5.63 -8.10 -16.37
CA ALA A 291 6.60 -8.73 -15.48
C ALA A 291 6.49 -8.19 -14.03
N ILE A 292 6.22 -6.89 -13.86
CA ILE A 292 5.99 -6.26 -12.54
C ILE A 292 4.92 -5.18 -12.69
N GLU A 293 3.84 -5.25 -11.91
CA GLU A 293 2.69 -4.33 -11.97
C GLU A 293 2.34 -3.79 -10.57
N SER A 294 2.15 -2.47 -10.44
CA SER A 294 1.80 -1.81 -9.18
C SER A 294 0.67 -0.81 -9.38
N GLU A 295 -0.47 -0.97 -8.68
CA GLU A 295 -1.57 0.03 -8.71
C GLU A 295 -1.24 1.34 -7.94
N LYS A 296 -0.02 1.44 -7.38
CA LYS A 296 0.54 2.64 -6.74
C LYS A 296 2.04 2.78 -7.11
N ASP A 297 2.87 3.29 -6.20
CA ASP A 297 4.29 3.57 -6.47
C ASP A 297 5.13 2.29 -6.62
N PHE A 298 5.91 2.17 -7.69
CA PHE A 298 7.01 1.20 -7.78
C PHE A 298 8.31 1.84 -7.29
N LYS A 299 9.05 1.13 -6.43
CA LYS A 299 10.40 1.56 -6.02
C LYS A 299 11.43 0.43 -6.02
N MET A 300 12.48 0.60 -6.83
CA MET A 300 13.71 -0.20 -6.78
C MET A 300 14.84 0.58 -6.12
N THR A 301 15.58 -0.07 -5.22
CA THR A 301 16.74 0.52 -4.51
C THR A 301 18.06 -0.15 -4.91
N ASP A 302 18.06 -1.47 -5.04
CA ASP A 302 19.21 -2.30 -5.46
C ASP A 302 18.68 -3.68 -5.90
N GLY A 303 19.57 -4.53 -6.44
CA GLY A 303 19.26 -5.89 -6.91
C GLY A 303 19.48 -6.08 -8.41
N THR A 304 19.28 -7.31 -8.89
CA THR A 304 19.37 -7.68 -10.30
C THR A 304 18.00 -8.17 -10.79
N LEU A 305 17.37 -7.44 -11.71
CA LEU A 305 16.15 -7.88 -12.38
C LEU A 305 16.49 -8.46 -13.77
N THR A 306 15.84 -9.55 -14.14
CA THR A 306 15.85 -10.09 -15.51
C THR A 306 14.42 -10.39 -15.94
N LEU A 307 13.88 -9.57 -16.84
CA LEU A 307 12.45 -9.46 -17.09
C LEU A 307 12.12 -9.87 -18.52
N THR A 308 10.97 -10.53 -18.67
CA THR A 308 10.38 -10.89 -19.96
C THR A 308 8.86 -10.85 -19.82
N ALA A 309 8.22 -10.00 -20.59
CA ALA A 309 6.78 -9.80 -20.59
C ALA A 309 6.20 -9.99 -22.00
N ASP A 310 4.89 -10.20 -22.07
CA ASP A 310 4.14 -10.04 -23.32
C ASP A 310 3.44 -8.68 -23.41
N ASP A 311 3.11 -8.04 -22.27
CA ASP A 311 2.93 -6.57 -22.11
C ASP A 311 4.17 -5.97 -21.40
N ASP A 312 4.04 -5.20 -20.32
CA ASP A 312 5.10 -4.31 -19.81
C ASP A 312 6.16 -5.02 -18.98
N ALA A 313 7.39 -4.52 -18.99
CA ALA A 313 8.42 -5.07 -18.09
C ALA A 313 8.30 -4.53 -16.65
N ILE A 314 7.98 -3.25 -16.47
CA ILE A 314 7.63 -2.66 -15.16
C ILE A 314 6.55 -1.59 -15.37
N HIS A 315 5.40 -1.78 -14.74
CA HIS A 315 4.24 -0.90 -14.81
C HIS A 315 3.93 -0.27 -13.43
N ALA A 316 3.56 1.01 -13.41
CA ALA A 316 3.09 1.69 -12.21
C ALA A 316 1.99 2.74 -12.49
N GLU A 317 0.85 2.61 -11.81
CA GLU A 317 -0.25 3.59 -11.85
C GLU A 317 0.11 4.91 -11.12
N GLN A 318 1.18 4.93 -10.31
CA GLN A 318 1.75 6.13 -9.68
C GLN A 318 3.27 6.18 -9.89
N ASP A 319 4.04 6.85 -9.02
CA ASP A 319 5.42 7.23 -9.32
C ASP A 319 6.36 6.01 -9.35
N LEU A 320 7.18 5.91 -10.39
CA LEU A 320 8.14 4.82 -10.62
C LEU A 320 9.56 5.31 -10.36
N VAL A 321 10.21 4.79 -9.32
CA VAL A 321 11.53 5.26 -8.86
C VAL A 321 12.58 4.15 -8.85
N ILE A 322 13.67 4.35 -9.59
CA ILE A 322 14.83 3.44 -9.62
C ILE A 322 16.05 4.18 -9.07
N ASP A 323 16.46 3.85 -7.85
CA ASP A 323 17.64 4.43 -7.20
C ASP A 323 18.95 3.68 -7.53
N GLY A 324 18.88 2.41 -7.93
CA GLY A 324 20.05 1.56 -8.09
C GLY A 324 19.75 0.13 -8.56
N GLY A 325 20.80 -0.70 -8.59
CA GLY A 325 20.78 -2.08 -9.07
C GLY A 325 21.00 -2.23 -10.58
N GLU A 326 20.72 -3.42 -11.12
CA GLU A 326 20.77 -3.73 -12.56
C GLU A 326 19.42 -4.28 -13.04
N ILE A 327 18.93 -3.79 -14.17
CA ILE A 327 17.67 -4.20 -14.81
C ILE A 327 17.98 -4.66 -16.23
N ASN A 328 17.60 -5.90 -16.56
CA ASN A 328 17.77 -6.51 -17.88
C ASN A 328 16.41 -6.92 -18.45
N ILE A 329 15.83 -6.06 -19.29
CA ILE A 329 14.53 -6.29 -19.94
C ILE A 329 14.80 -6.89 -21.32
N LEU A 330 14.50 -8.18 -21.48
CA LEU A 330 14.87 -8.96 -22.66
C LEU A 330 13.84 -8.84 -23.80
N LYS A 331 12.56 -8.74 -23.43
CA LYS A 331 11.39 -8.52 -24.29
C LYS A 331 10.25 -7.99 -23.42
N CYS A 332 9.48 -7.05 -23.97
CA CYS A 332 8.24 -6.49 -23.43
C CYS A 332 7.46 -5.82 -24.59
N TYR A 333 6.22 -5.38 -24.35
CA TYR A 333 5.54 -4.41 -25.20
C TYR A 333 6.17 -3.03 -24.96
N GLU A 334 5.86 -2.37 -23.84
CA GLU A 334 6.59 -1.21 -23.32
C GLU A 334 7.64 -1.61 -22.26
N GLY A 335 8.71 -0.84 -22.15
CA GLY A 335 9.83 -1.17 -21.26
C GLY A 335 9.56 -0.91 -19.78
N ILE A 336 9.40 0.36 -19.43
CA ILE A 336 9.15 0.84 -18.07
C ILE A 336 8.12 1.97 -18.20
N GLU A 337 6.90 1.76 -17.71
CA GLU A 337 5.81 2.73 -17.82
C GLU A 337 5.43 3.31 -16.44
N SER A 338 5.00 4.58 -16.43
CA SER A 338 4.28 5.16 -15.30
C SER A 338 3.14 6.06 -15.77
N LYS A 339 1.95 5.86 -15.20
CA LYS A 339 0.81 6.78 -15.38
C LYS A 339 1.03 8.15 -14.70
N THR A 340 2.17 8.38 -14.04
CA THR A 340 2.62 9.69 -13.55
C THR A 340 4.07 10.03 -13.93
N THR A 341 5.05 9.52 -13.19
CA THR A 341 6.44 10.01 -13.20
C THR A 341 7.44 8.85 -13.17
N ILE A 342 8.38 8.82 -14.12
CA ILE A 342 9.57 7.96 -14.02
C ILE A 342 10.74 8.79 -13.45
N THR A 343 11.40 8.26 -12.42
CA THR A 343 12.62 8.85 -11.83
C THR A 343 13.74 7.83 -11.75
N ILE A 344 14.76 7.98 -12.59
CA ILE A 344 15.98 7.17 -12.59
C ILE A 344 17.10 7.95 -11.91
N ASN A 345 17.40 7.61 -10.66
CA ASN A 345 18.50 8.22 -9.91
C ASN A 345 19.84 7.47 -10.08
N GLY A 346 19.79 6.20 -10.48
CA GLY A 346 20.98 5.36 -10.61
C GLY A 346 20.69 3.99 -11.23
N GLY A 347 21.66 3.08 -11.07
CA GLY A 347 21.59 1.72 -11.59
C GLY A 347 22.03 1.57 -13.05
N LYS A 348 21.93 0.35 -13.57
CA LYS A 348 22.20 0.00 -14.97
C LYS A 348 20.97 -0.64 -15.60
N ILE A 349 20.47 -0.08 -16.69
CA ILE A 349 19.24 -0.54 -17.35
C ILE A 349 19.59 -0.93 -18.78
N ASN A 350 19.37 -2.18 -19.16
CA ASN A 350 19.49 -2.68 -20.54
C ASN A 350 18.08 -3.12 -20.98
N LEU A 351 17.54 -2.46 -22.00
CA LEU A 351 16.11 -2.49 -22.32
C LEU A 351 15.88 -2.74 -23.80
N ASN A 352 15.07 -3.76 -24.09
CA ASN A 352 14.63 -4.12 -25.43
C ASN A 352 13.10 -4.28 -25.46
N SER A 353 12.40 -3.25 -25.98
CA SER A 353 10.94 -3.18 -26.09
C SER A 353 10.46 -3.22 -27.54
N SER A 354 9.21 -3.63 -27.79
CA SER A 354 8.62 -3.63 -29.14
C SER A 354 7.84 -2.36 -29.46
N GLU A 355 7.43 -1.62 -28.44
CA GLU A 355 6.90 -0.26 -28.53
C GLU A 355 7.88 0.68 -27.79
N ASP A 356 7.43 1.46 -26.80
CA ASP A 356 8.26 2.47 -26.13
C ASP A 356 9.25 1.91 -25.10
N GLY A 357 10.32 2.67 -24.84
CA GLY A 357 11.40 2.29 -23.92
C GLY A 357 11.13 2.69 -22.49
N LEU A 358 11.02 3.99 -22.24
CA LEU A 358 10.43 4.57 -21.03
C LEU A 358 9.23 5.39 -21.47
N ASN A 359 8.06 5.21 -20.86
CA ASN A 359 6.86 6.02 -21.13
C ASN A 359 6.36 6.61 -19.80
N ALA A 360 6.14 7.92 -19.76
CA ALA A 360 5.52 8.56 -18.59
C ALA A 360 4.46 9.60 -18.97
N SER A 361 3.26 9.42 -18.42
CA SER A 361 2.10 10.29 -18.69
C SER A 361 2.23 11.74 -18.16
N ASN A 362 3.25 12.08 -17.37
CA ASN A 362 3.49 13.46 -16.91
C ASN A 362 4.97 13.89 -16.89
N CYS A 363 5.94 13.06 -16.52
CA CYS A 363 7.35 13.50 -16.51
C CYS A 363 8.39 12.36 -16.42
N ILE A 364 9.56 12.55 -17.03
CA ILE A 364 10.73 11.68 -16.83
C ILE A 364 11.93 12.47 -16.28
N TYR A 365 12.51 11.97 -15.19
CA TYR A 365 13.76 12.46 -14.59
C TYR A 365 14.87 11.42 -14.69
N ILE A 366 15.99 11.76 -15.33
CA ILE A 366 17.20 10.93 -15.37
C ILE A 366 18.33 11.70 -14.67
N ASN A 367 18.52 11.39 -13.39
CA ASN A 367 19.53 12.02 -12.54
C ASN A 367 20.85 11.22 -12.49
N GLY A 368 20.84 9.97 -12.94
CA GLY A 368 22.01 9.09 -12.93
C GLY A 368 21.80 7.79 -13.69
N GLY A 369 22.76 6.88 -13.55
CA GLY A 369 22.73 5.53 -14.11
C GLY A 369 23.36 5.35 -15.49
N GLU A 370 23.41 4.10 -15.95
CA GLU A 370 23.82 3.67 -17.29
C GLU A 370 22.61 3.05 -18.01
N LEU A 371 22.03 3.78 -18.97
CA LEU A 371 20.80 3.41 -19.66
C LEU A 371 21.13 3.02 -21.11
N TYR A 372 20.77 1.80 -21.50
CA TYR A 372 20.95 1.21 -22.81
C TYR A 372 19.59 0.78 -23.35
N ILE A 373 18.89 1.69 -24.02
CA ILE A 373 17.51 1.50 -24.45
C ILE A 373 17.47 1.28 -25.96
N THR A 374 16.78 0.22 -26.39
CA THR A 374 16.43 -0.05 -27.78
C THR A 374 14.95 -0.40 -27.87
N SER A 375 14.23 0.32 -28.73
CA SER A 375 12.76 0.35 -28.74
C SER A 375 12.21 0.31 -30.16
N GLY A 376 10.98 -0.17 -30.32
CA GLY A 376 10.32 -0.21 -31.62
C GLY A 376 9.68 1.12 -32.00
N TYR A 377 9.21 1.86 -30.99
CA TYR A 377 8.71 3.23 -31.05
C TYR A 377 9.73 4.14 -30.33
N ASP A 378 9.33 5.10 -29.49
CA ASP A 378 10.27 6.04 -28.87
C ASP A 378 11.05 5.40 -27.71
N ALA A 379 12.36 5.59 -27.71
CA ALA A 379 13.21 5.05 -26.65
C ALA A 379 12.96 5.73 -25.29
N ILE A 380 12.45 6.97 -25.29
CA ILE A 380 11.97 7.69 -24.11
C ILE A 380 10.84 8.63 -24.59
N ASP A 381 9.58 8.30 -24.29
CA ASP A 381 8.44 9.21 -24.44
C ASP A 381 8.08 9.86 -23.10
N SER A 382 7.51 11.07 -23.18
CA SER A 382 6.66 11.56 -22.12
C SER A 382 5.60 12.52 -22.66
N ASN A 383 4.36 12.34 -22.22
CA ASN A 383 3.28 13.31 -22.42
C ASN A 383 3.51 14.65 -21.65
N GLY A 384 4.66 14.79 -20.96
CA GLY A 384 5.12 16.00 -20.30
C GLY A 384 6.62 16.25 -20.49
N SER A 385 7.28 16.82 -19.48
CA SER A 385 8.68 17.27 -19.61
C SER A 385 9.69 16.16 -19.36
N ILE A 386 10.86 16.23 -20.01
CA ILE A 386 11.98 15.33 -19.75
C ILE A 386 13.17 16.13 -19.19
N TYR A 387 13.70 15.68 -18.06
CA TYR A 387 14.83 16.31 -17.37
C TYR A 387 15.99 15.32 -17.24
N ILE A 388 17.14 15.63 -17.83
CA ILE A 388 18.37 14.84 -17.62
C ILE A 388 19.44 15.72 -16.94
N SER A 389 19.88 15.28 -15.77
CA SER A 389 20.85 15.98 -14.91
C SER A 389 22.13 15.17 -14.65
N GLY A 390 22.16 13.88 -15.01
CA GLY A 390 23.32 13.01 -14.85
C GLY A 390 23.22 11.74 -15.68
N GLY A 391 24.12 10.78 -15.42
CA GLY A 391 24.13 9.47 -16.07
C GLY A 391 24.68 9.44 -17.49
N TYR A 392 24.57 8.26 -18.11
CA TYR A 392 24.92 7.98 -19.50
C TYR A 392 23.75 7.23 -20.15
N THR A 393 23.21 7.78 -21.23
CA THR A 393 22.00 7.25 -21.89
C THR A 393 22.27 7.06 -23.38
N LEU A 394 22.13 5.82 -23.85
CA LEU A 394 21.90 5.49 -25.26
C LEU A 394 20.41 5.23 -25.46
N ALA A 395 19.77 6.02 -26.29
CA ALA A 395 18.35 5.91 -26.61
C ALA A 395 18.18 5.69 -28.12
N PHE A 396 17.81 4.47 -28.52
CA PHE A 396 17.66 4.04 -29.90
C PHE A 396 16.24 3.55 -30.16
N GLY A 397 15.39 4.43 -30.70
CA GLY A 397 14.02 4.07 -31.04
C GLY A 397 13.75 4.02 -32.55
N GLY A 398 12.48 4.21 -32.88
CA GLY A 398 11.82 3.64 -34.04
C GLY A 398 12.02 4.33 -35.40
N ASN A 399 11.03 4.10 -36.26
CA ASN A 399 10.89 4.74 -37.57
C ASN A 399 9.71 5.71 -37.54
N PHE A 400 9.73 6.72 -38.41
CA PHE A 400 8.79 7.84 -38.41
C PHE A 400 7.32 7.40 -38.28
N PRO A 401 6.51 8.00 -37.38
CA PRO A 401 6.79 9.25 -36.64
C PRO A 401 7.86 9.19 -35.55
N GLU A 402 8.13 8.01 -35.00
CA GLU A 402 8.76 7.82 -33.70
C GLU A 402 10.30 7.95 -33.75
N GLY A 403 10.94 8.26 -32.62
CA GLY A 403 12.32 8.74 -32.54
C GLY A 403 13.15 8.09 -31.44
N GLY A 404 14.18 8.83 -30.99
CA GLY A 404 15.00 8.44 -29.84
C GLY A 404 14.61 9.16 -28.55
N ILE A 405 13.73 10.15 -28.63
CA ILE A 405 13.12 10.97 -27.59
C ILE A 405 11.88 11.64 -28.22
N ASP A 406 10.72 11.52 -27.60
CA ASP A 406 9.65 12.54 -27.68
C ASP A 406 9.34 13.07 -26.27
N CYS A 407 8.71 14.25 -26.20
CA CYS A 407 8.23 14.83 -24.96
C CYS A 407 6.96 15.70 -25.20
N ASP A 408 6.12 15.30 -26.16
CA ASP A 408 4.86 15.95 -26.57
C ASP A 408 4.90 17.50 -26.56
N TRP A 409 5.85 18.07 -27.30
CA TRP A 409 6.10 19.53 -27.42
C TRP A 409 6.55 20.28 -26.14
N ASN A 410 6.69 19.59 -25.00
CA ASN A 410 7.22 20.13 -23.76
C ASN A 410 8.76 20.37 -23.84
N PRO A 411 9.40 20.88 -22.77
CA PRO A 411 10.85 20.97 -22.71
C PRO A 411 11.55 19.62 -22.50
N LEU A 412 12.51 19.29 -23.38
CA LEU A 412 13.64 18.44 -23.03
C LEU A 412 14.73 19.34 -22.42
N VAL A 413 14.94 19.23 -21.10
CA VAL A 413 15.89 20.05 -20.33
C VAL A 413 17.10 19.22 -19.95
N ILE A 414 18.28 19.63 -20.42
CA ILE A 414 19.50 18.83 -20.32
C ILE A 414 20.65 19.62 -19.67
N THR A 415 20.98 19.24 -18.44
CA THR A 415 21.88 20.00 -17.54
C THR A 415 23.15 19.25 -17.15
N GLY A 416 23.17 17.92 -17.26
CA GLY A 416 24.33 17.08 -16.97
C GLY A 416 24.22 15.70 -17.60
N GLY A 417 25.23 14.86 -17.39
CA GLY A 417 25.29 13.52 -17.99
C GLY A 417 25.74 13.52 -19.45
N THR A 418 25.36 12.46 -20.17
CA THR A 418 25.58 12.30 -21.62
C THR A 418 24.39 11.54 -22.21
N LEU A 419 23.67 12.16 -23.13
CA LEU A 419 22.64 11.51 -23.94
C LEU A 419 23.13 11.41 -25.40
N ILE A 420 23.01 10.21 -25.96
CA ILE A 420 23.09 9.96 -27.40
C ILE A 420 21.75 9.37 -27.81
N ALA A 421 20.99 10.13 -28.60
CA ALA A 421 19.68 9.74 -29.10
C ALA A 421 19.72 9.59 -30.62
N ALA A 422 19.12 8.50 -31.13
CA ALA A 422 18.87 8.30 -32.55
C ALA A 422 17.58 7.51 -32.79
N GLY A 423 16.99 7.77 -33.94
CA GLY A 423 15.70 7.25 -34.40
C GLY A 423 15.32 8.02 -35.67
N ALA A 424 14.07 7.93 -36.10
CA ALA A 424 13.55 8.87 -37.10
C ALA A 424 13.31 10.28 -36.50
N PRO A 425 13.11 11.31 -37.34
CA PRO A 425 12.88 12.67 -36.84
C PRO A 425 11.44 12.87 -36.33
N THR A 426 11.28 12.83 -35.01
CA THR A 426 10.08 13.28 -34.27
C THR A 426 9.80 14.78 -34.45
N ALA A 427 8.64 15.24 -33.99
CA ALA A 427 8.12 16.57 -34.30
C ALA A 427 8.78 17.70 -33.45
N LEU A 428 9.75 18.41 -34.04
CA LEU A 428 10.23 19.73 -33.58
C LEU A 428 10.54 19.86 -32.06
N LEU A 429 11.30 18.90 -31.51
CA LEU A 429 11.67 18.87 -30.09
C LEU A 429 12.27 20.19 -29.56
N ARG A 430 11.77 20.67 -28.41
CA ARG A 430 12.21 21.93 -27.76
C ARG A 430 13.37 21.72 -26.77
N ILE A 431 14.56 21.50 -27.31
CA ILE A 431 15.78 21.29 -26.51
C ILE A 431 16.21 22.56 -25.74
N GLN A 432 16.39 22.44 -24.43
CA GLN A 432 17.02 23.43 -23.55
C GLN A 432 18.28 22.82 -22.90
N ALA A 433 19.44 23.00 -23.52
CA ALA A 433 20.72 22.49 -23.04
C ALA A 433 21.62 23.61 -22.49
N HIS A 434 22.13 23.43 -21.27
CA HIS A 434 22.88 24.48 -20.55
C HIS A 434 24.36 24.16 -20.25
N SER A 435 24.75 22.88 -20.14
CA SER A 435 26.05 22.54 -19.51
C SER A 435 26.63 21.14 -19.83
N ALA A 436 26.23 20.47 -20.91
CA ALA A 436 26.59 19.06 -21.12
C ALA A 436 26.74 18.61 -22.60
N ARG A 437 27.24 17.38 -22.79
CA ARG A 437 27.66 16.79 -24.07
C ARG A 437 26.55 15.92 -24.66
N TYR A 438 26.12 16.24 -25.88
CA TYR A 438 25.04 15.56 -26.59
C TYR A 438 25.39 15.29 -28.05
N PHE A 439 24.98 14.13 -28.55
CA PHE A 439 25.06 13.79 -29.97
C PHE A 439 23.69 13.32 -30.44
N TRP A 440 23.08 14.09 -31.35
CA TRP A 440 21.78 13.80 -31.95
C TRP A 440 21.99 13.40 -33.40
N ALA A 441 21.58 12.18 -33.77
CA ALA A 441 21.81 11.61 -35.10
C ALA A 441 20.50 11.38 -35.88
N ALA A 442 19.85 12.47 -36.30
CA ALA A 442 18.71 12.40 -37.21
C ALA A 442 19.18 12.38 -38.67
N GLU A 443 19.36 11.18 -39.25
CA GLU A 443 19.59 11.01 -40.69
C GLU A 443 18.68 9.96 -41.32
N ARG A 444 17.74 10.43 -42.17
CA ARG A 444 17.58 9.95 -43.56
C ARG A 444 16.58 10.75 -44.41
N GLN A 445 16.93 12.01 -44.76
CA GLN A 445 16.68 12.57 -46.11
C GLN A 445 17.30 13.97 -46.35
N THR A 446 18.65 14.05 -46.47
CA THR A 446 19.43 15.11 -47.17
C THR A 446 19.33 16.59 -46.71
N PRO A 447 20.38 17.42 -46.90
CA PRO A 447 21.81 17.15 -46.78
C PRO A 447 22.51 18.05 -45.75
N LEU A 448 23.32 17.42 -44.88
CA LEU A 448 24.50 17.97 -44.19
C LEU A 448 24.49 19.46 -43.78
N SER A 449 23.52 19.91 -42.96
CA SER A 449 23.43 21.33 -42.56
C SER A 449 22.87 21.61 -41.14
N ALA A 450 23.08 20.70 -40.18
CA ALA A 450 22.62 20.88 -38.79
C ALA A 450 23.56 20.37 -37.67
N PHE A 451 24.86 20.16 -37.95
CA PHE A 451 25.81 19.75 -36.89
C PHE A 451 26.07 20.89 -35.90
N LYS A 452 25.60 20.72 -34.66
CA LYS A 452 25.97 21.52 -33.48
C LYS A 452 26.74 20.70 -32.45
N GLU A 453 27.95 20.31 -32.84
CA GLU A 453 28.95 19.86 -31.87
C GLU A 453 29.28 21.03 -30.92
N THR A 454 28.84 20.93 -29.67
CA THR A 454 28.98 22.01 -28.67
C THR A 454 30.03 21.64 -27.62
N GLU A 455 31.24 21.31 -28.07
CA GLU A 455 32.39 21.22 -27.18
C GLU A 455 32.77 22.62 -26.65
N GLN A 456 32.59 22.85 -25.35
CA GLN A 456 33.35 23.87 -24.63
C GLN A 456 34.67 23.26 -24.13
N LYS A 457 35.72 24.08 -24.13
CA LYS A 457 37.10 23.74 -23.72
C LYS A 457 37.38 24.10 -22.27
#